data_AF-T0SXS2-F1
#
_entry.id   AF-T0SXS2-F1
#
_cell.length_a   1.000
_cell.length_b   1.000
_cell.length_c   1.000
_cell.angle_alpha   90.00
_cell.angle_beta   90.00
_cell.angle_gamma   90.00
#
_symmetry.space_group_name_H-M   'P 1'
#
loop_
_entity.id
_entity.type
_entity.pdbx_description
1 polymer ?
#
loop_
_entity_poly.entity_id
_entity_poly.type
_entity_poly.pdbx_seq_one_letter_code
_entity_poly.pdbx_strand_id
1 'polypeptide(L)'
;MTTERSDIKVPVWRKKVDASIFEHRTTTIPNAYVNIWVLKSRFKDPGKTKTSIVNIKFKNIKTEFKGYIRKSSKMRNNPAWLICFDDEVLKILQNLFPMTYFRYLEALLRKNKNKLKSIPSNEIEEEIPFWEFLDIEYFNESNTIFFTPQFTQKPIFPELFKILSKSPSISSIEDELKGHEKISKSEWFTKDDFEGLEHQRNVIYYLVDEKNKELYIGEAKELKTRFKSKRTEIPNWNKIRFDVLPKDLIKYRVQIEEMIIKSFSYFFNNKKHKENFRIKTLNNKKIK
;
A
#
# COMPACT_ATOMS: atom_id res chain seq x y z
N MET A 1 -19.14 14.14 -16.89
CA MET A 1 -18.22 15.27 -16.65
C MET A 1 -18.00 15.40 -15.17
N THR A 2 -16.75 15.37 -14.71
CA THR A 2 -16.42 15.78 -13.34
C THR A 2 -16.54 17.29 -13.29
N THR A 3 -17.47 17.81 -12.51
CA THR A 3 -17.65 19.25 -12.32
C THR A 3 -16.52 19.79 -11.47
N GLU A 4 -16.13 21.05 -11.71
CA GLU A 4 -15.23 21.75 -10.80
C GLU A 4 -15.80 21.74 -9.37
N ARG A 5 -14.91 21.60 -8.38
CA ARG A 5 -15.32 21.57 -6.98
C ARG A 5 -15.80 22.96 -6.55
N SER A 6 -16.96 22.99 -5.92
CA SER A 6 -17.53 24.18 -5.27
C SER A 6 -17.26 24.22 -3.76
N ASP A 7 -16.77 23.13 -3.17
CA ASP A 7 -16.58 22.95 -1.72
C ASP A 7 -15.15 23.24 -1.26
N ILE A 8 -14.49 24.23 -1.88
CA ILE A 8 -13.11 24.61 -1.59
C ILE A 8 -13.10 25.59 -0.43
N LYS A 9 -12.41 25.24 0.67
CA LYS A 9 -12.34 26.10 1.88
C LYS A 9 -11.06 26.91 1.99
N VAL A 10 -9.98 26.41 1.39
CA VAL A 10 -8.66 27.03 1.37
C VAL A 10 -8.06 26.92 -0.04
N PRO A 11 -7.04 27.73 -0.39
CA PRO A 11 -6.41 27.63 -1.71
C PRO A 11 -5.95 26.20 -2.02
N VAL A 12 -6.49 25.66 -3.13
CA VAL A 12 -6.27 24.29 -3.57
C VAL A 12 -5.14 24.21 -4.58
N TRP A 13 -4.21 23.30 -4.36
CA TRP A 13 -3.22 22.93 -5.36
C TRP A 13 -3.69 21.67 -6.09
N ARG A 14 -4.07 21.83 -7.37
CA ARG A 14 -4.34 20.69 -8.25
C ARG A 14 -3.03 20.13 -8.81
N LYS A 15 -2.68 18.93 -8.40
CA LYS A 15 -1.50 18.20 -8.87
C LYS A 15 -1.90 17.12 -9.89
N LYS A 16 -1.26 17.11 -11.06
CA LYS A 16 -1.23 15.91 -11.92
C LYS A 16 -0.53 14.77 -11.18
N VAL A 17 -1.20 13.64 -11.07
CA VAL A 17 -0.61 12.42 -10.49
C VAL A 17 0.37 11.86 -11.51
N ASP A 18 1.59 11.62 -11.07
CA ASP A 18 2.70 11.16 -11.91
C ASP A 18 3.51 10.08 -11.17
N ALA A 19 4.48 9.49 -11.86
CA ALA A 19 5.31 8.41 -11.33
C ALA A 19 6.06 8.78 -10.03
N SER A 20 6.37 10.06 -9.80
CA SER A 20 7.18 10.49 -8.65
C SER A 20 6.47 10.25 -7.31
N ILE A 21 5.13 10.32 -7.29
CA ILE A 21 4.32 9.98 -6.12
C ILE A 21 4.56 8.54 -5.70
N PHE A 22 4.62 7.62 -6.67
CA PHE A 22 4.74 6.19 -6.41
C PHE A 22 6.18 5.76 -6.15
N GLU A 23 7.13 6.36 -6.86
CA GLU A 23 8.55 6.02 -6.73
C GLU A 23 9.16 6.53 -5.42
N HIS A 24 8.82 7.77 -5.03
CA HIS A 24 9.50 8.44 -3.92
C HIS A 24 8.64 8.58 -2.66
N ARG A 25 7.33 8.30 -2.74
CA ARG A 25 6.35 8.60 -1.68
C ARG A 25 6.36 10.07 -1.30
N THR A 26 6.57 10.92 -2.29
CA THR A 26 6.64 12.37 -2.10
C THR A 26 5.94 13.11 -3.24
N THR A 27 5.61 14.37 -2.97
CA THR A 27 5.21 15.30 -4.01
C THR A 27 5.80 16.69 -3.75
N THR A 28 6.29 17.35 -4.80
CA THR A 28 6.92 18.67 -4.73
C THR A 28 5.90 19.78 -4.71
N ILE A 29 5.86 20.54 -3.62
CA ILE A 29 4.99 21.69 -3.42
C ILE A 29 5.52 22.87 -4.26
N PRO A 30 4.71 23.44 -5.18
CA PRO A 30 5.11 24.62 -5.92
C PRO A 30 5.34 25.81 -5.00
N ASN A 31 6.30 26.68 -5.34
CA ASN A 31 6.67 27.83 -4.51
C ASN A 31 5.49 28.77 -4.21
N ALA A 32 4.53 28.88 -5.13
CA ALA A 32 3.29 29.62 -4.89
C ALA A 32 2.55 29.10 -3.65
N TYR A 33 2.34 27.78 -3.55
CA TYR A 33 1.65 27.17 -2.41
C TYR A 33 2.51 27.14 -1.15
N VAL A 34 3.84 27.10 -1.25
CA VAL A 34 4.73 27.30 -0.09
C VAL A 34 4.48 28.65 0.57
N ASN A 35 4.25 29.69 -0.22
CA ASN A 35 3.97 31.04 0.28
C ASN A 35 2.52 31.17 0.74
N ILE A 36 1.54 30.70 -0.06
CA ILE A 36 0.10 30.79 0.25
C ILE A 36 -0.23 30.03 1.54
N TRP A 37 0.35 28.85 1.74
CA TRP A 37 0.17 28.06 2.96
C TRP A 37 1.12 28.46 4.09
N VAL A 38 1.92 29.51 3.88
CA VAL A 38 2.83 30.11 4.88
C VAL A 38 3.80 29.08 5.49
N LEU A 39 4.24 28.11 4.68
CA LEU A 39 5.03 26.96 5.16
C LEU A 39 6.41 27.37 5.67
N LYS A 40 7.00 28.45 5.12
CA LYS A 40 8.33 28.96 5.55
C LYS A 40 8.32 29.41 7.01
N SER A 41 7.27 30.10 7.43
CA SER A 41 7.13 30.59 8.81
C SER A 41 6.77 29.44 9.74
N ARG A 42 5.96 28.49 9.26
CA ARG A 42 5.50 27.34 10.04
C ARG A 42 6.61 26.31 10.28
N PHE A 43 7.41 26.01 9.26
CA PHE A 43 8.44 24.98 9.28
C PHE A 43 9.82 25.59 9.00
N LYS A 44 10.53 25.99 10.06
CA LYS A 44 11.85 26.65 9.95
C LYS A 44 12.92 25.75 9.31
N ASP A 45 13.07 24.52 9.80
CA ASP A 45 13.96 23.49 9.22
C ASP A 45 13.21 22.17 9.01
N PRO A 46 12.40 22.06 7.94
CA PRO A 46 11.54 20.92 7.71
C PRO A 46 12.35 19.66 7.36
N GLY A 47 12.09 18.59 8.10
CA GLY A 47 12.77 17.31 7.95
C GLY A 47 11.97 16.18 8.60
N LYS A 48 12.64 15.09 8.98
CA LYS A 48 11.98 13.97 9.69
C LYS A 48 11.90 14.23 11.21
N THR A 49 11.51 15.45 11.59
CA THR A 49 11.45 15.94 12.97
C THR A 49 10.00 16.07 13.43
N LYS A 50 9.75 16.03 14.75
CA LYS A 50 8.40 16.19 15.31
C LYS A 50 7.71 17.49 14.86
N THR A 51 8.49 18.55 14.62
CA THR A 51 8.00 19.86 14.18
C THR A 51 7.54 19.91 12.73
N SER A 52 7.87 18.89 11.93
CA SER A 52 7.53 18.83 10.51
C SER A 52 6.40 17.86 10.20
N ILE A 53 5.89 17.15 11.22
CA ILE A 53 4.81 16.18 11.07
C ILE A 53 3.52 16.90 10.73
N VAL A 54 2.75 16.33 9.80
CA VAL A 54 1.41 16.79 9.40
C VAL A 54 0.45 15.62 9.43
N ASN A 55 -0.84 15.89 9.60
CA ASN A 55 -1.88 14.89 9.38
C ASN A 55 -2.24 14.86 7.88
N ILE A 56 -2.49 13.68 7.33
CA ILE A 56 -3.01 13.51 5.98
C ILE A 56 -4.41 12.89 6.09
N LYS A 57 -5.39 13.55 5.47
CA LYS A 57 -6.77 13.09 5.39
C LYS A 57 -7.20 12.96 3.94
N PHE A 58 -8.12 12.03 3.68
CA PHE A 58 -8.80 11.93 2.40
C PHE A 58 -10.27 12.25 2.59
N LYS A 59 -10.89 12.95 1.62
CA LYS A 59 -12.29 13.38 1.70
C LYS A 59 -13.28 12.28 2.09
N ASN A 60 -13.04 11.04 1.65
CA ASN A 60 -13.92 9.89 1.87
C ASN A 60 -13.32 8.81 2.77
N ILE A 61 -12.23 9.09 3.49
CA ILE A 61 -11.60 8.12 4.42
C ILE A 61 -11.56 8.73 5.80
N LYS A 62 -12.21 8.06 6.77
CA LYS A 62 -12.30 8.54 8.15
C LYS A 62 -10.96 8.47 8.90
N THR A 63 -10.10 7.53 8.53
CA THR A 63 -8.78 7.33 9.14
C THR A 63 -7.85 8.47 8.79
N GLU A 64 -7.11 8.96 9.79
CA GLU A 64 -6.05 9.95 9.61
C GLU A 64 -4.68 9.27 9.51
N PHE A 65 -3.86 9.75 8.59
CA PHE A 65 -2.49 9.25 8.38
C PHE A 65 -1.47 10.30 8.77
N LYS A 66 -0.23 9.88 8.97
CA LYS A 66 0.88 10.80 9.28
C LYS A 66 1.75 11.02 8.04
N GLY A 67 2.04 12.28 7.77
CA GLY A 67 3.03 12.71 6.82
C GLY A 67 4.05 13.65 7.45
N TYR A 68 4.95 14.18 6.64
CA TYR A 68 5.83 15.27 7.06
C TYR A 68 6.21 16.16 5.89
N ILE A 69 6.46 17.44 6.19
CA ILE A 69 7.03 18.40 5.25
C ILE A 69 8.55 18.32 5.29
N ARG A 70 9.21 18.36 4.13
CA ARG A 70 10.67 18.29 4.02
C ARG A 70 11.18 19.24 2.94
N LYS A 71 12.38 19.80 3.12
CA LYS A 71 13.15 20.41 2.03
C LYS A 71 14.04 19.37 1.32
N SER A 72 14.13 19.40 0.00
CA SER A 72 15.17 18.66 -0.74
C SER A 72 16.57 19.12 -0.30
N SER A 73 17.62 18.32 -0.53
CA SER A 73 18.98 18.53 -0.01
C SER A 73 19.41 19.99 0.11
N LYS A 74 20.02 20.34 1.26
CA LYS A 74 20.47 21.70 1.62
C LYS A 74 21.52 22.28 0.66
N MET A 75 22.14 21.47 -0.20
CA MET A 75 23.16 21.89 -1.18
C MET A 75 22.60 22.55 -2.46
N ARG A 76 21.28 22.60 -2.65
CA ARG A 76 20.69 23.31 -3.80
C ARG A 76 20.32 24.74 -3.42
N ASN A 77 20.67 25.71 -4.28
CA ASN A 77 20.33 27.14 -4.09
C ASN A 77 18.82 27.40 -3.89
N ASN A 78 17.96 26.52 -4.40
CA ASN A 78 16.51 26.61 -4.19
C ASN A 78 15.95 25.21 -3.84
N PRO A 79 15.97 24.82 -2.55
CA PRO A 79 15.52 23.50 -2.15
C PRO A 79 13.99 23.38 -2.33
N ALA A 80 13.58 22.33 -3.04
CA ALA A 80 12.17 22.01 -3.24
C ALA A 80 11.50 21.63 -1.92
N TRP A 81 10.29 22.12 -1.70
CA TRP A 81 9.45 21.70 -0.58
C TRP A 81 8.68 20.45 -0.98
N LEU A 82 8.64 19.46 -0.08
CA LEU A 82 8.08 18.15 -0.34
C LEU A 82 7.04 17.81 0.73
N ILE A 83 5.91 17.26 0.30
CA ILE A 83 5.04 16.45 1.17
C ILE A 83 5.57 15.03 1.09
N CYS A 84 5.89 14.44 2.23
CA CYS A 84 6.32 13.04 2.34
C CYS A 84 5.28 12.25 3.12
N PHE A 85 5.02 11.02 2.69
CA PHE A 85 4.06 10.12 3.33
C PHE A 85 4.58 8.68 3.36
N ASP A 86 3.86 7.82 4.08
CA ASP A 86 4.23 6.43 4.29
C ASP A 86 3.54 5.48 3.28
N ASP A 87 3.78 4.18 3.48
CA ASP A 87 3.27 3.13 2.61
C ASP A 87 1.74 2.99 2.70
N GLU A 88 1.12 3.39 3.80
CA GLU A 88 -0.34 3.33 3.96
C GLU A 88 -1.02 4.37 3.06
N VAL A 89 -0.51 5.61 3.07
CA VAL A 89 -0.97 6.67 2.15
C VAL A 89 -0.69 6.29 0.70
N LEU A 90 0.49 5.71 0.41
CA LEU A 90 0.85 5.24 -0.93
C LEU A 90 -0.17 4.22 -1.46
N LYS A 91 -0.52 3.21 -0.67
CA LYS A 91 -1.51 2.18 -1.04
C LYS A 91 -2.88 2.77 -1.35
N ILE A 92 -3.30 3.80 -0.62
CA ILE A 92 -4.55 4.51 -0.91
C ILE A 92 -4.46 5.19 -2.27
N LEU A 93 -3.36 5.90 -2.55
CA LEU A 93 -3.16 6.60 -3.82
C LEU A 93 -3.09 5.62 -5.01
N GLN A 94 -2.48 4.45 -4.84
CA GLN A 94 -2.45 3.40 -5.89
C GLN A 94 -3.86 2.92 -6.27
N ASN A 95 -4.75 2.80 -5.28
CA ASN A 95 -6.15 2.40 -5.52
C ASN A 95 -7.01 3.54 -6.08
N LEU A 96 -6.73 4.79 -5.70
CA LEU A 96 -7.46 5.96 -6.21
C LEU A 96 -7.06 6.32 -7.65
N PHE A 97 -5.80 6.10 -8.02
CA PHE A 97 -5.22 6.47 -9.32
C PHE A 97 -4.63 5.25 -10.04
N PRO A 98 -5.46 4.24 -10.37
CA PRO A 98 -4.99 2.98 -10.90
C PRO A 98 -4.30 3.15 -12.25
N MET A 99 -4.78 4.04 -13.12
CA MET A 99 -4.20 4.18 -14.46
C MET A 99 -2.78 4.71 -14.38
N THR A 100 -2.55 5.78 -13.60
CA THR A 100 -1.19 6.32 -13.40
C THR A 100 -0.28 5.32 -12.70
N TYR A 101 -0.82 4.57 -11.73
CA TYR A 101 -0.06 3.52 -11.05
C TYR A 101 0.40 2.40 -12.00
N PHE A 102 -0.49 1.90 -12.87
CA PHE A 102 -0.13 0.87 -13.86
C PHE A 102 0.87 1.40 -14.91
N ARG A 103 0.73 2.67 -15.33
CA ARG A 103 1.74 3.30 -16.17
C ARG A 103 3.10 3.33 -15.48
N TYR A 104 3.14 3.64 -14.19
CA TYR A 104 4.38 3.58 -13.41
C TYR A 104 4.98 2.17 -13.38
N LEU A 105 4.17 1.13 -13.18
CA LEU A 105 4.65 -0.27 -13.22
C LEU A 105 5.21 -0.65 -14.59
N GLU A 106 4.53 -0.28 -15.67
CA GLU A 106 5.03 -0.49 -17.04
C GLU A 106 6.37 0.24 -17.27
N ALA A 107 6.50 1.45 -16.76
CA ALA A 107 7.73 2.22 -16.85
C ALA A 107 8.90 1.53 -16.10
N LEU A 108 8.63 0.94 -14.94
CA LEU A 108 9.62 0.11 -14.21
C LEU A 108 9.98 -1.17 -14.97
N LEU A 109 9.01 -1.85 -15.57
CA LEU A 109 9.23 -3.06 -16.36
C LEU A 109 10.14 -2.76 -17.56
N ARG A 110 9.88 -1.67 -18.29
CA ARG A 110 10.73 -1.22 -19.40
C ARG A 110 12.13 -0.85 -18.93
N LYS A 111 12.24 -0.12 -17.82
CA LYS A 111 13.53 0.22 -17.21
C LYS A 111 14.35 -1.03 -16.94
N ASN A 112 13.77 -2.04 -16.31
CA ASN A 112 14.48 -3.27 -15.96
C ASN A 112 14.79 -4.13 -17.19
N LYS A 113 13.84 -4.31 -18.11
CA LYS A 113 14.03 -5.06 -19.36
C LYS A 113 15.16 -4.49 -20.22
N ASN A 114 15.21 -3.16 -20.34
CA ASN A 114 16.19 -2.45 -21.16
C ASN A 114 17.43 -2.00 -20.36
N LYS A 115 17.54 -2.38 -19.08
CA LYS A 115 18.64 -1.99 -18.17
C LYS A 115 18.91 -0.47 -18.15
N LEU A 116 17.85 0.34 -18.19
CA LEU A 116 17.94 1.80 -18.20
C LEU A 116 18.32 2.34 -16.81
N LYS A 117 19.08 3.44 -16.79
CA LYS A 117 19.48 4.11 -15.54
C LYS A 117 18.31 4.79 -14.83
N SER A 118 17.33 5.27 -15.59
CA SER A 118 16.14 5.97 -15.09
C SER A 118 14.87 5.45 -15.75
N ILE A 119 13.72 5.75 -15.15
CA ILE A 119 12.42 5.47 -15.74
C ILE A 119 12.25 6.36 -16.99
N PRO A 120 11.84 5.81 -18.16
CA PRO A 120 11.57 6.60 -19.37
C PRO A 120 10.21 7.30 -19.25
N SER A 121 10.10 8.22 -18.29
CA SER A 121 8.81 8.82 -17.91
C SER A 121 8.15 9.64 -19.02
N ASN A 122 8.94 10.31 -19.88
CA ASN A 122 8.37 11.17 -20.92
C ASN A 122 7.78 10.34 -22.06
N GLU A 123 8.56 9.37 -22.57
CA GLU A 123 8.11 8.45 -23.64
C GLU A 123 6.83 7.71 -23.23
N ILE A 124 6.78 7.19 -21.99
CA ILE A 124 5.60 6.45 -21.54
C ILE A 124 4.39 7.37 -21.26
N GLU A 125 4.59 8.64 -20.90
CA GLU A 125 3.49 9.59 -20.78
C GLU A 125 2.92 9.99 -22.14
N GLU A 126 3.75 10.05 -23.18
CA GLU A 126 3.32 10.29 -24.56
C GLU A 126 2.55 9.11 -25.14
N GLU A 127 3.04 7.87 -24.91
CA GLU A 127 2.37 6.65 -25.35
C GLU A 127 1.07 6.36 -24.57
N ILE A 128 1.07 6.67 -23.26
CA ILE A 128 -0.01 6.33 -22.34
C ILE A 128 -0.44 7.58 -21.54
N PRO A 129 -1.14 8.55 -22.16
CA PRO A 129 -1.50 9.79 -21.50
C PRO A 129 -2.70 9.61 -20.57
N PHE A 130 -2.43 9.53 -19.27
CA PHE A 130 -3.43 9.62 -18.22
C PHE A 130 -3.42 10.99 -17.58
N TRP A 131 -4.62 11.56 -17.43
CA TRP A 131 -4.86 12.89 -16.90
C TRP A 131 -5.52 12.81 -15.53
N GLU A 132 -4.86 12.14 -14.58
CA GLU A 132 -5.38 12.01 -13.22
C GLU A 132 -4.89 13.16 -12.33
N PHE A 133 -5.79 13.70 -11.50
CA PHE A 133 -5.53 14.89 -10.70
C PHE A 133 -5.93 14.69 -9.24
N LEU A 134 -5.01 15.09 -8.36
CA LEU A 134 -5.19 15.16 -6.92
C LEU A 134 -5.22 16.62 -6.48
N ASP A 135 -6.32 17.04 -5.89
CA ASP A 135 -6.42 18.32 -5.21
C ASP A 135 -5.81 18.19 -3.81
N ILE A 136 -4.92 19.13 -3.47
CA ILE A 136 -4.20 19.18 -2.21
C ILE A 136 -4.51 20.51 -1.52
N GLU A 137 -4.98 20.44 -0.29
CA GLU A 137 -5.34 21.59 0.56
C GLU A 137 -4.56 21.49 1.87
N TYR A 138 -4.01 22.60 2.39
CA TYR A 138 -3.36 22.63 3.71
C TYR A 138 -4.11 23.56 4.67
N PHE A 139 -4.54 23.00 5.79
CA PHE A 139 -5.17 23.72 6.89
C PHE A 139 -4.13 23.97 7.98
N ASN A 140 -3.76 25.24 8.14
CA ASN A 140 -2.67 25.63 9.04
C ASN A 140 -3.04 25.42 10.51
N GLU A 141 -4.29 25.70 10.88
CA GLU A 141 -4.79 25.63 12.27
C GLU A 141 -4.75 24.18 12.78
N SER A 142 -5.19 23.23 11.94
CA SER A 142 -5.22 21.81 12.28
C SER A 142 -3.98 21.05 11.85
N ASN A 143 -3.02 21.73 11.21
CA ASN A 143 -1.80 21.13 10.65
C ASN A 143 -2.08 19.89 9.80
N THR A 144 -3.11 19.99 8.95
CA THR A 144 -3.67 18.87 8.19
C THR A 144 -3.62 19.16 6.70
N ILE A 145 -3.12 18.20 5.93
CA ILE A 145 -3.21 18.15 4.48
C ILE A 145 -4.42 17.32 4.09
N PHE A 146 -5.28 17.86 3.25
CA PHE A 146 -6.41 17.15 2.66
C PHE A 146 -6.10 16.76 1.22
N PHE A 147 -6.25 15.47 0.93
CA PHE A 147 -6.13 14.87 -0.39
C PHE A 147 -7.52 14.54 -0.93
N THR A 148 -7.86 15.14 -2.07
CA THR A 148 -9.14 14.91 -2.75
C THR A 148 -8.88 14.45 -4.18
N PRO A 149 -9.23 13.21 -4.56
CA PRO A 149 -9.14 12.78 -5.95
C PRO A 149 -10.14 13.58 -6.77
N GLN A 150 -9.64 14.45 -7.65
CA GLN A 150 -10.47 15.39 -8.39
C GLN A 150 -10.87 14.82 -9.75
N PHE A 151 -9.93 14.16 -10.41
CA PHE A 151 -10.20 13.45 -11.65
C PHE A 151 -9.41 12.15 -11.63
N THR A 152 -10.12 11.05 -11.85
CA THR A 152 -9.55 9.72 -12.02
C THR A 152 -10.01 9.17 -13.35
N GLN A 153 -9.11 8.50 -14.05
CA GLN A 153 -9.47 7.89 -15.32
C GLN A 153 -9.99 6.49 -15.03
N LYS A 154 -11.22 6.20 -15.46
CA LYS A 154 -11.77 4.86 -15.30
C LYS A 154 -10.96 3.87 -16.14
N PRO A 155 -10.46 2.77 -15.55
CA PRO A 155 -9.87 1.69 -16.32
C PRO A 155 -10.89 1.06 -17.26
N ILE A 156 -10.42 0.57 -18.41
CA ILE A 156 -11.24 -0.19 -19.37
C ILE A 156 -11.74 -1.49 -18.72
N PHE A 157 -10.95 -2.08 -17.81
CA PHE A 157 -11.25 -3.34 -17.12
C PHE A 157 -11.28 -3.17 -15.58
N PRO A 158 -12.25 -2.43 -15.00
CA PRO A 158 -12.21 -2.03 -13.59
C PRO A 158 -12.08 -3.18 -12.59
N GLU A 159 -12.78 -4.29 -12.81
CA GLU A 159 -12.69 -5.44 -11.91
C GLU A 159 -11.33 -6.15 -11.99
N LEU A 160 -10.74 -6.26 -13.19
CA LEU A 160 -9.38 -6.80 -13.34
C LEU A 160 -8.36 -5.93 -12.59
N PHE A 161 -8.46 -4.60 -12.73
CA PHE A 161 -7.56 -3.67 -12.05
C PHE A 161 -7.71 -3.76 -10.53
N LYS A 162 -8.94 -3.89 -10.02
CA LYS A 162 -9.22 -4.06 -8.59
C LYS A 162 -8.67 -5.36 -8.03
N ILE A 163 -8.73 -6.45 -8.78
CA ILE A 163 -8.12 -7.72 -8.40
C ILE A 163 -6.59 -7.60 -8.41
N LEU A 164 -6.02 -7.01 -9.46
CA LEU A 164 -4.56 -6.85 -9.59
C LEU A 164 -3.98 -5.94 -8.51
N SER A 165 -4.60 -4.79 -8.20
CA SER A 165 -4.10 -3.88 -7.16
C SER A 165 -4.13 -4.49 -5.75
N LYS A 166 -5.03 -5.47 -5.52
CA LYS A 166 -5.11 -6.24 -4.28
C LYS A 166 -4.29 -7.52 -4.31
N SER A 167 -3.86 -7.97 -5.50
CA SER A 167 -3.19 -9.24 -5.68
C SER A 167 -1.75 -9.16 -5.18
N PRO A 168 -1.30 -10.13 -4.37
CA PRO A 168 0.10 -10.28 -4.02
C PRO A 168 1.03 -10.41 -5.22
N SER A 169 0.51 -10.77 -6.41
CA SER A 169 1.30 -10.82 -7.64
C SER A 169 1.86 -9.45 -8.04
N ILE A 170 1.09 -8.36 -7.90
CA ILE A 170 1.61 -7.01 -8.20
C ILE A 170 2.63 -6.58 -7.16
N SER A 171 2.36 -6.83 -5.87
CA SER A 171 3.34 -6.57 -4.80
C SER A 171 4.64 -7.35 -5.01
N SER A 172 4.55 -8.60 -5.43
CA SER A 172 5.72 -9.44 -5.76
C SER A 172 6.48 -8.91 -6.96
N ILE A 173 5.79 -8.44 -8.01
CA ILE A 173 6.44 -7.77 -9.15
C ILE A 173 7.14 -6.50 -8.67
N GLU A 174 6.51 -5.65 -7.85
CA GLU A 174 7.17 -4.46 -7.31
C GLU A 174 8.42 -4.78 -6.49
N ASP A 175 8.33 -5.77 -5.60
CA ASP A 175 9.44 -6.20 -4.74
C ASP A 175 10.61 -6.76 -5.57
N GLU A 176 10.31 -7.59 -6.58
CA GLU A 176 11.30 -8.08 -7.55
C GLU A 176 11.95 -6.93 -8.32
N LEU A 177 11.15 -5.97 -8.81
CA LEU A 177 11.64 -4.80 -9.54
C LEU A 177 12.51 -3.88 -8.67
N LYS A 178 12.27 -3.85 -7.35
CA LYS A 178 13.05 -3.08 -6.36
C LYS A 178 14.27 -3.86 -5.83
N GLY A 179 14.52 -5.08 -6.31
CA GLY A 179 15.67 -5.90 -5.91
C GLY A 179 15.57 -6.43 -4.47
N HIS A 180 14.35 -6.59 -3.95
CA HIS A 180 14.10 -7.09 -2.60
C HIS A 180 13.22 -8.33 -2.66
N GLU A 181 13.74 -9.49 -2.27
CA GLU A 181 12.88 -10.65 -2.03
C GLU A 181 12.26 -10.56 -0.64
N LYS A 182 10.95 -10.30 -0.57
CA LYS A 182 10.18 -10.23 0.67
C LYS A 182 8.95 -11.12 0.62
N ILE A 183 8.50 -11.53 1.79
CA ILE A 183 7.21 -12.19 1.95
C ILE A 183 6.11 -11.19 1.60
N SER A 184 5.40 -11.45 0.51
CA SER A 184 4.28 -10.65 0.04
C SER A 184 3.02 -11.05 0.81
N LYS A 185 2.54 -10.14 1.67
CA LYS A 185 1.38 -10.38 2.53
C LYS A 185 0.11 -9.94 1.85
N SER A 186 -0.92 -10.78 1.92
CA SER A 186 -2.26 -10.40 1.48
C SER A 186 -3.08 -9.82 2.64
N GLU A 187 -4.11 -9.05 2.28
CA GLU A 187 -5.16 -8.63 3.20
C GLU A 187 -6.09 -9.81 3.55
N TRP A 188 -7.03 -9.61 4.47
CA TRP A 188 -8.09 -10.59 4.70
C TRP A 188 -9.16 -10.49 3.62
N PHE A 189 -9.53 -11.62 3.05
CA PHE A 189 -10.60 -11.77 2.07
C PHE A 189 -11.76 -12.59 2.64
N THR A 190 -12.96 -12.29 2.18
CA THR A 190 -14.10 -13.19 2.33
C THR A 190 -13.96 -14.39 1.37
N LYS A 191 -14.84 -15.39 1.48
CA LYS A 191 -14.90 -16.49 0.51
C LYS A 191 -15.13 -16.00 -0.91
N ASP A 192 -16.04 -15.04 -1.07
CA ASP A 192 -16.42 -14.51 -2.38
C ASP A 192 -15.28 -13.67 -2.99
N ASP A 193 -14.61 -12.85 -2.18
CA ASP A 193 -13.46 -12.05 -2.63
C ASP A 193 -12.21 -12.89 -2.93
N PHE A 194 -12.16 -14.14 -2.48
CA PHE A 194 -11.05 -15.04 -2.73
C PHE A 194 -11.09 -15.67 -4.14
N GLU A 195 -12.26 -15.62 -4.79
CA GLU A 195 -12.43 -16.14 -6.14
C GLU A 195 -11.48 -15.42 -7.12
N GLY A 196 -10.65 -16.18 -7.83
CA GLY A 196 -9.61 -15.67 -8.73
C GLY A 196 -8.22 -15.47 -8.09
N LEU A 197 -8.08 -15.59 -6.76
CA LEU A 197 -6.79 -15.51 -6.06
C LEU A 197 -6.19 -16.90 -5.74
N GLU A 198 -6.80 -17.98 -6.22
CA GLU A 198 -6.40 -19.36 -5.89
C GLU A 198 -5.14 -19.81 -6.63
N HIS A 199 -4.69 -19.06 -7.63
CA HIS A 199 -3.51 -19.41 -8.43
C HIS A 199 -2.18 -19.13 -7.72
N GLN A 200 -2.22 -18.57 -6.51
CA GLN A 200 -1.03 -18.23 -5.74
C GLN A 200 -0.28 -19.49 -5.30
N ARG A 201 1.05 -19.43 -5.40
CA ARG A 201 1.97 -20.56 -5.15
C ARG A 201 2.94 -20.24 -4.03
N ASN A 202 3.47 -21.29 -3.42
CA ASN A 202 4.46 -21.20 -2.33
C ASN A 202 3.98 -20.30 -1.17
N VAL A 203 2.84 -20.64 -0.58
CA VAL A 203 2.17 -19.77 0.39
C VAL A 203 2.04 -20.39 1.77
N ILE A 204 1.99 -19.53 2.79
CA ILE A 204 1.39 -19.82 4.09
C ILE A 204 0.01 -19.16 4.11
N TYR A 205 -1.05 -19.90 4.38
CA TYR A 205 -2.41 -19.36 4.46
C TYR A 205 -3.02 -19.52 5.84
N TYR A 206 -4.00 -18.66 6.11
CA TYR A 206 -4.70 -18.53 7.36
C TYR A 206 -6.20 -18.56 7.05
N LEU A 207 -6.93 -19.43 7.71
CA LEU A 207 -8.39 -19.52 7.63
C LEU A 207 -8.97 -19.14 8.98
N VAL A 208 -10.00 -18.32 8.96
CA VAL A 208 -10.73 -17.94 10.17
C VAL A 208 -12.18 -18.36 10.02
N ASP A 209 -12.72 -18.94 11.09
CA ASP A 209 -14.14 -19.05 11.34
C ASP A 209 -14.48 -18.07 12.47
N GLU A 210 -15.05 -16.93 12.11
CA GLU A 210 -15.36 -15.88 13.09
C GLU A 210 -16.47 -16.28 14.07
N LYS A 211 -17.37 -17.18 13.67
CA LYS A 211 -18.50 -17.63 14.51
C LYS A 211 -17.99 -18.56 15.61
N ASN A 212 -17.17 -19.53 15.25
CA ASN A 212 -16.58 -20.47 16.20
C ASN A 212 -15.28 -19.96 16.83
N LYS A 213 -14.78 -18.80 16.38
CA LYS A 213 -13.52 -18.18 16.80
C LYS A 213 -12.32 -19.10 16.62
N GLU A 214 -12.32 -19.86 15.53
CA GLU A 214 -11.25 -20.79 15.18
C GLU A 214 -10.31 -20.16 14.15
N LEU A 215 -9.01 -20.39 14.32
CA LEU A 215 -7.96 -20.03 13.38
C LEU A 215 -7.25 -21.32 12.95
N TYR A 216 -7.14 -21.51 11.64
CA TYR A 216 -6.35 -22.57 11.04
C TYR A 216 -5.21 -21.95 10.22
N ILE A 217 -4.03 -22.54 10.32
CA ILE A 217 -2.83 -22.09 9.60
C ILE A 217 -2.32 -23.29 8.81
N GLY A 218 -2.01 -23.08 7.54
CA GLY A 218 -1.58 -24.14 6.64
C GLY A 218 -0.55 -23.68 5.60
N GLU A 219 0.19 -24.61 5.00
CA GLU A 219 1.00 -24.34 3.81
C GLU A 219 0.38 -24.86 2.50
N ALA A 220 0.70 -24.23 1.38
CA ALA A 220 0.40 -24.80 0.08
C ALA A 220 1.49 -24.52 -0.95
N LYS A 221 1.81 -25.55 -1.76
CA LYS A 221 2.50 -25.36 -3.04
C LYS A 221 1.67 -24.48 -3.98
N GLU A 222 0.36 -24.69 -4.00
CA GLU A 222 -0.61 -23.94 -4.81
C GLU A 222 -1.98 -23.95 -4.12
N LEU A 223 -2.61 -22.78 -3.97
CA LEU A 223 -3.88 -22.65 -3.24
C LEU A 223 -5.03 -23.38 -3.95
N LYS A 224 -5.12 -23.28 -5.28
CA LYS A 224 -6.16 -23.92 -6.08
C LYS A 224 -6.22 -25.42 -5.80
N THR A 225 -5.06 -26.08 -5.78
CA THR A 225 -4.98 -27.50 -5.49
C THR A 225 -5.31 -27.80 -4.03
N ARG A 226 -4.87 -26.93 -3.09
CA ARG A 226 -5.15 -27.09 -1.65
C ARG A 226 -6.63 -26.95 -1.29
N PHE A 227 -7.39 -26.12 -2.02
CA PHE A 227 -8.80 -25.83 -1.77
C PHE A 227 -9.80 -26.59 -2.65
N LYS A 228 -9.34 -27.49 -3.53
CA LYS A 228 -10.22 -28.40 -4.28
C LYS A 228 -11.04 -29.32 -3.37
N SER A 229 -10.47 -29.74 -2.24
CA SER A 229 -11.15 -30.56 -1.25
C SER A 229 -11.73 -29.70 -0.11
N LYS A 230 -12.87 -30.15 0.45
CA LYS A 230 -13.42 -29.54 1.67
C LYS A 230 -12.37 -29.61 2.78
N ARG A 231 -12.18 -28.48 3.48
CA ARG A 231 -11.27 -28.36 4.63
C ARG A 231 -11.97 -28.90 5.86
N THR A 232 -11.83 -30.20 6.15
CA THR A 232 -12.51 -30.86 7.27
C THR A 232 -12.02 -30.37 8.63
N GLU A 233 -10.82 -29.80 8.67
CA GLU A 233 -10.21 -29.27 9.88
C GLU A 233 -10.85 -27.94 10.34
N ILE A 234 -11.45 -27.19 9.42
CA ILE A 234 -12.15 -25.92 9.69
C ILE A 234 -13.33 -25.74 8.71
N PRO A 235 -14.37 -26.59 8.73
CA PRO A 235 -15.36 -26.68 7.66
C PRO A 235 -16.13 -25.37 7.41
N ASN A 236 -16.24 -24.53 8.43
CA ASN A 236 -17.05 -23.31 8.46
C ASN A 236 -16.22 -22.01 8.32
N TRP A 237 -14.96 -22.09 7.87
CA TRP A 237 -14.16 -20.89 7.64
C TRP A 237 -14.89 -19.89 6.74
N ASN A 238 -14.80 -18.60 7.06
CA ASN A 238 -15.48 -17.52 6.34
C ASN A 238 -14.52 -16.42 5.86
N LYS A 239 -13.28 -16.42 6.36
CA LYS A 239 -12.22 -15.51 5.91
C LYS A 239 -10.92 -16.23 5.63
N ILE A 240 -10.14 -15.70 4.69
CA ILE A 240 -8.82 -16.18 4.32
C ILE A 240 -7.82 -15.04 4.19
N ARG A 241 -6.58 -15.28 4.61
CA ARG A 241 -5.41 -14.46 4.31
C ARG A 241 -4.27 -15.39 3.91
N PHE A 242 -3.31 -14.92 3.14
CA PHE A 242 -2.13 -15.70 2.79
C PHE A 242 -0.90 -14.83 2.59
N ASP A 243 0.25 -15.44 2.80
CA ASP A 243 1.58 -14.84 2.66
C ASP A 243 2.33 -15.62 1.58
N VAL A 244 2.68 -14.97 0.48
CA VAL A 244 3.46 -15.55 -0.62
C VAL A 244 4.94 -15.48 -0.25
N LEU A 245 5.59 -16.63 -0.20
CA LEU A 245 6.99 -16.74 0.13
C LEU A 245 7.86 -16.58 -1.13
N PRO A 246 9.03 -15.91 -1.03
CA PRO A 246 10.03 -15.88 -2.10
C PRO A 246 10.47 -17.27 -2.57
N LYS A 247 11.04 -17.34 -3.77
CA LYS A 247 11.49 -18.60 -4.39
C LYS A 247 12.53 -19.32 -3.52
N ASP A 248 13.43 -18.56 -2.89
CA ASP A 248 14.47 -19.10 -2.02
C ASP A 248 13.91 -19.80 -0.77
N LEU A 249 12.69 -19.43 -0.35
CA LEU A 249 12.03 -20.02 0.82
C LEU A 249 11.18 -21.25 0.50
N ILE A 250 11.11 -21.71 -0.75
CA ILE A 250 10.30 -22.88 -1.15
C ILE A 250 10.62 -24.12 -0.30
N LYS A 251 11.91 -24.36 -0.03
CA LYS A 251 12.38 -25.54 0.74
C LYS A 251 12.05 -25.45 2.23
N TYR A 252 11.85 -24.24 2.74
CA TYR A 252 11.61 -23.96 4.15
C TYR A 252 10.13 -23.76 4.48
N ARG A 253 9.23 -23.82 3.49
CA ARG A 253 7.80 -23.49 3.67
C ARG A 253 7.12 -24.26 4.81
N VAL A 254 7.35 -25.57 4.92
CA VAL A 254 6.77 -26.39 6.01
C VAL A 254 7.34 -25.98 7.38
N GLN A 255 8.64 -25.70 7.46
CA GLN A 255 9.26 -25.26 8.72
C GLN A 255 8.75 -23.88 9.16
N ILE A 256 8.50 -22.99 8.19
CA ILE A 256 7.89 -21.67 8.42
C ILE A 256 6.46 -21.84 8.94
N GLU A 257 5.66 -22.71 8.33
CA GLU A 257 4.32 -23.07 8.81
C GLU A 257 4.35 -23.56 10.27
N GLU A 258 5.21 -24.54 10.57
CA GLU A 258 5.34 -25.08 11.92
C GLU A 258 5.75 -24.02 12.94
N MET A 259 6.71 -23.16 12.58
CA MET A 259 7.14 -22.04 13.41
C MET A 259 5.98 -21.10 13.71
N ILE A 260 5.17 -20.77 12.71
CA ILE A 260 4.00 -19.89 12.87
C ILE A 260 2.94 -20.58 13.73
N ILE A 261 2.59 -21.85 13.47
CA ILE A 261 1.64 -22.63 14.27
C ILE A 261 2.09 -22.67 15.74
N LYS A 262 3.36 -22.99 16.00
CA LYS A 262 3.94 -23.00 17.36
C LYS A 262 3.82 -21.63 18.01
N SER A 263 4.18 -20.56 17.29
CA SER A 263 4.10 -19.19 17.79
C SER A 263 2.67 -18.80 18.19
N PHE A 264 1.68 -19.11 17.34
CA PHE A 264 0.27 -18.86 17.66
C PHE A 264 -0.25 -19.77 18.78
N SER A 265 0.22 -21.02 18.87
CA SER A 265 -0.25 -21.95 19.89
C SER A 265 0.06 -21.51 21.31
N TYR A 266 1.08 -20.67 21.53
CA TYR A 266 1.35 -20.08 22.84
C TYR A 266 0.28 -19.07 23.28
N PHE A 267 -0.49 -18.50 22.35
CA PHE A 267 -1.46 -17.45 22.64
C PHE A 267 -2.92 -17.93 22.54
N PHE A 268 -3.16 -19.03 21.83
CA PHE A 268 -4.50 -19.57 21.59
C PHE A 268 -4.68 -20.92 22.25
N ASN A 269 -5.91 -21.21 22.69
CA ASN A 269 -6.29 -22.54 23.15
C ASN A 269 -6.13 -23.57 22.03
N ASN A 270 -5.02 -24.31 22.07
CA ASN A 270 -4.73 -25.36 21.12
C ASN A 270 -5.30 -26.69 21.62
N LYS A 271 -5.89 -27.49 20.72
CA LYS A 271 -6.37 -28.85 21.02
C LYS A 271 -5.25 -29.78 21.53
N LYS A 272 -3.97 -29.43 21.31
CA LYS A 272 -2.79 -30.22 21.73
C LYS A 272 -1.98 -29.64 22.91
N HIS A 273 -2.11 -28.36 23.26
CA HIS A 273 -1.31 -27.72 24.32
C HIS A 273 -2.20 -26.98 25.33
N LYS A 274 -2.01 -27.25 26.63
CA LYS A 274 -2.90 -26.81 27.72
C LYS A 274 -2.49 -25.48 28.38
N GLU A 275 -1.25 -25.03 28.21
CA GLU A 275 -0.75 -23.79 28.80
C GLU A 275 -0.59 -22.70 27.74
N ASN A 276 -1.43 -21.65 27.80
CA ASN A 276 -1.41 -20.56 26.84
C ASN A 276 -1.49 -19.20 27.55
N PHE A 277 -0.75 -18.22 27.05
CA PHE A 277 -0.80 -16.84 27.50
C PHE A 277 -1.91 -16.07 26.77
N ARG A 278 -2.96 -15.67 27.49
CA ARG A 278 -4.03 -14.85 26.91
C ARG A 278 -3.59 -13.39 26.81
N ILE A 279 -3.25 -12.96 25.60
CA ILE A 279 -2.89 -11.56 25.31
C ILE A 279 -4.08 -10.85 24.65
N LYS A 280 -4.39 -9.63 25.11
CA LYS A 280 -5.48 -8.81 24.59
C LYS A 280 -5.11 -8.00 23.35
N THR A 281 -3.88 -7.45 23.32
CA THR A 281 -3.43 -6.54 22.25
C THR A 281 -1.94 -6.73 21.99
N LEU A 282 -1.56 -6.85 20.72
CA LEU A 282 -0.17 -6.78 20.27
C LEU A 282 0.12 -5.35 19.79
N ASN A 283 1.02 -4.65 20.48
CA ASN A 283 1.52 -3.35 20.03
C ASN A 283 2.74 -3.55 19.15
N ASN A 284 2.63 -3.24 17.87
CA ASN A 284 3.76 -3.33 16.93
C ASN A 284 4.43 -1.96 16.79
N LYS A 285 5.70 -1.85 17.22
CA LYS A 285 6.55 -0.69 16.94
C LYS A 285 7.80 -1.18 16.24
N LYS A 286 7.94 -0.84 14.96
CA LYS A 286 9.18 -1.09 14.21
C LYS A 286 10.29 -0.27 14.87
N ILE A 287 11.23 -0.94 15.53
CA ILE A 287 12.48 -0.32 15.98
C ILE A 287 13.26 -0.03 14.70
N LYS A 288 13.55 1.25 14.45
CA LYS A 288 14.37 1.71 13.33
C LYS A 288 15.79 1.89 13.79
#